data_AF-A0AAE9HF06-F1
#
_entry.id   AF-A0AAE9HF06-F1
#
_cell.length_a   1.000
_cell.length_b   1.000
_cell.length_c   1.000
_cell.angle_alpha   90.00
_cell.angle_beta   90.00
_cell.angle_gamma   90.00
#
_symmetry.space_group_name_H-M   'P 1'
#
loop_
_entity.id
_entity.type
_entity.pdbx_description
1 polymer ?
#
loop_
_entity_poly.entity_id
_entity_poly.type
_entity_poly.pdbx_seq_one_letter_code
_entity_poly.pdbx_strand_id
1 'polypeptide(L)'
;MRFSIRQLGGGTLLSLALVAPLMQGCTTVQDSRVVAAQQDMSFKTWLDGLLVQIKANPKYDRLPINSKAQEEQFLVWLHDAFRGEISKHDLMRNINSTYPGHEYETSYIVSRLP
;
A
#
# COMPACT_ATOMS: atom_id res chain seq x y z
N MET A 1 24.49 -72.86 -1.35
CA MET A 1 24.05 -73.39 -2.67
C MET A 1 22.56 -73.07 -2.79
N ARG A 2 22.00 -72.34 -3.75
CA ARG A 2 22.31 -72.07 -5.16
C ARG A 2 22.06 -70.59 -5.50
N PHE A 3 22.84 -70.10 -6.45
CA PHE A 3 22.79 -68.77 -7.05
C PHE A 3 21.57 -68.59 -7.97
N SER A 4 21.10 -67.35 -8.13
CA SER A 4 20.84 -66.80 -9.46
C SER A 4 20.83 -65.27 -9.43
N ILE A 5 21.78 -64.67 -10.14
CA ILE A 5 21.87 -63.25 -10.49
C ILE A 5 21.31 -63.13 -11.92
N ARG A 6 20.46 -62.14 -12.18
CA ARG A 6 20.23 -61.64 -13.54
C ARG A 6 20.23 -60.12 -13.55
N GLN A 7 21.29 -59.57 -14.14
CA GLN A 7 21.36 -58.19 -14.60
C GLN A 7 20.58 -58.03 -15.91
N LEU A 8 19.94 -56.87 -16.05
CA LEU A 8 19.53 -56.18 -17.29
C LEU A 8 19.56 -54.69 -16.89
N GLY A 9 20.32 -53.77 -17.47
CA GLY A 9 20.86 -53.71 -18.82
C GLY A 9 19.99 -52.79 -19.66
N GLY A 10 20.33 -51.51 -19.73
CA GLY A 10 19.66 -50.45 -20.51
C GLY A 10 19.36 -49.24 -19.63
N GLY A 11 19.82 -48.01 -19.88
CA GLY A 11 20.18 -47.35 -21.12
C GLY A 11 19.30 -46.08 -21.24
N THR A 12 19.85 -44.98 -21.79
CA THR A 12 19.16 -43.72 -22.20
C THR A 12 18.81 -42.76 -21.05
N LEU A 13 19.59 -41.68 -20.81
CA LEU A 13 19.68 -40.37 -21.50
C LEU A 13 18.71 -39.31 -20.96
N LEU A 14 19.30 -38.14 -20.70
CA LEU A 14 18.71 -36.79 -20.78
C LEU A 14 17.48 -36.48 -19.91
N SER A 15 17.69 -35.68 -18.87
CA SER A 15 16.62 -34.83 -18.35
C SER A 15 17.14 -33.42 -18.13
N LEU A 16 16.56 -32.55 -18.96
CA LEU A 16 16.71 -31.13 -19.19
C LEU A 16 17.04 -30.30 -17.94
N ALA A 17 18.06 -29.45 -18.06
CA ALA A 17 18.16 -28.22 -17.29
C ALA A 17 16.98 -27.32 -17.63
N LEU A 18 15.98 -27.22 -16.74
CA LEU A 18 15.01 -26.14 -16.78
C LEU A 18 15.70 -24.84 -16.37
N VAL A 19 16.28 -24.13 -17.34
CA VAL A 19 16.57 -22.71 -17.18
C VAL A 19 15.25 -21.98 -17.40
N ALA A 20 14.47 -21.83 -16.32
CA ALA A 20 13.35 -20.92 -16.33
C ALA A 20 13.91 -19.48 -16.39
N PRO A 21 13.62 -18.68 -17.42
CA PRO A 21 13.92 -17.26 -17.36
C PRO A 21 13.00 -16.66 -16.30
N LEU A 22 13.57 -16.21 -15.19
CA LEU A 22 12.91 -15.34 -14.22
C LEU A 22 12.66 -13.98 -14.89
N MET A 23 11.71 -13.93 -15.82
CA MET A 23 11.09 -12.70 -16.28
C MET A 23 10.02 -12.32 -15.24
N GLN A 24 10.46 -12.01 -14.02
CA GLN A 24 9.65 -11.22 -13.11
C GLN A 24 9.70 -9.78 -13.63
N GLY A 25 8.89 -9.51 -14.65
CA GLY A 25 8.58 -8.14 -15.03
C GLY A 25 8.02 -7.44 -13.79
N CYS A 26 8.57 -6.29 -13.44
CA CYS A 26 8.01 -5.38 -12.45
C CYS A 26 6.65 -4.90 -12.98
N THR A 27 5.60 -5.69 -12.81
CA THR A 27 4.24 -5.19 -12.91
C THR A 27 4.06 -4.21 -11.75
N THR A 28 4.02 -2.92 -12.06
CA THR A 28 3.48 -1.89 -11.17
C THR A 28 2.00 -2.20 -10.96
N VAL A 29 1.71 -3.11 -10.03
CA VAL A 29 0.36 -3.38 -9.56
C VAL A 29 -0.04 -2.15 -8.76
N GLN A 30 -0.88 -1.30 -9.37
CA GLN A 30 -1.49 -0.18 -8.67
C GLN A 30 -2.35 -0.74 -7.53
N ASP A 31 -2.14 -0.24 -6.31
CA ASP A 31 -2.86 -0.71 -5.12
C ASP A 31 -4.37 -0.48 -5.30
N SER A 32 -5.15 -1.54 -5.20
CA SER A 32 -6.61 -1.49 -5.38
C SER A 32 -7.30 -0.54 -4.41
N ARG A 33 -6.71 -0.29 -3.22
CA ARG A 33 -7.23 0.65 -2.23
C ARG A 33 -7.10 2.09 -2.69
N VAL A 34 -6.01 2.42 -3.39
CA VAL A 34 -5.81 3.75 -4.01
C VAL A 34 -6.89 3.98 -5.07
N VAL A 35 -7.17 2.97 -5.90
CA VAL A 35 -8.23 3.05 -6.91
C VAL A 35 -9.60 3.24 -6.26
N ALA A 36 -9.90 2.50 -5.18
CA ALA A 36 -11.14 2.64 -4.42
C ALA A 36 -11.30 4.07 -3.86
N ALA A 37 -10.26 4.62 -3.22
CA ALA A 37 -10.26 5.98 -2.70
C ALA A 37 -10.47 7.03 -3.81
N GLN A 38 -9.85 6.84 -4.98
CA GLN A 38 -10.00 7.75 -6.12
C GLN A 38 -11.38 7.69 -6.77
N GLN A 39 -12.11 6.58 -6.63
CA GLN A 39 -13.44 6.40 -7.20
C GLN A 39 -14.57 6.72 -6.22
N ASP A 40 -14.29 6.84 -4.91
CA ASP A 40 -15.26 7.23 -3.90
C ASP A 40 -15.58 8.73 -3.98
N MET A 41 -16.72 9.05 -4.60
CA MET A 41 -17.16 10.43 -4.81
C MET A 41 -17.45 11.16 -3.49
N SER A 42 -18.01 10.49 -2.50
CA SER A 42 -18.31 11.09 -1.19
C SER A 42 -17.03 11.46 -0.46
N PHE A 43 -16.05 10.56 -0.47
CA PHE A 43 -14.72 10.83 0.07
C PHE A 43 -14.03 12.00 -0.65
N LYS A 44 -14.06 12.03 -1.99
CA LYS A 44 -13.45 13.12 -2.77
C LYS A 44 -14.07 14.48 -2.46
N THR A 45 -15.40 14.55 -2.39
CA THR A 45 -16.09 15.81 -2.02
C THR A 45 -15.69 16.28 -0.63
N TRP A 46 -15.61 15.38 0.34
CA TRP A 46 -15.13 15.71 1.68
C TRP A 46 -13.66 16.16 1.67
N LEU A 47 -12.79 15.45 0.95
CA LEU A 47 -11.37 15.75 0.84
C LEU A 47 -11.14 17.14 0.21
N ASP A 48 -11.86 17.47 -0.86
CA ASP A 48 -11.80 18.80 -1.49
C ASP A 48 -12.19 19.90 -0.48
N GLY A 49 -13.24 19.67 0.32
CA GLY A 49 -13.64 20.58 1.40
C GLY A 49 -12.57 20.73 2.48
N LEU A 50 -11.93 19.64 2.89
CA LEU A 50 -10.80 19.65 3.82
C LEU A 50 -9.63 20.47 3.26
N LEU A 51 -9.29 20.28 1.98
CA LEU A 51 -8.20 21.00 1.33
C LEU A 51 -8.46 22.52 1.26
N VAL A 52 -9.70 22.95 1.04
CA VAL A 52 -10.08 24.37 1.12
C VAL A 52 -9.85 24.92 2.53
N GLN A 53 -10.29 24.19 3.56
CA GLN A 53 -10.09 24.60 4.96
C GLN A 53 -8.61 24.63 5.37
N ILE A 54 -7.81 23.69 4.86
CA ILE A 54 -6.36 23.66 5.08
C ILE A 54 -5.70 24.90 4.46
N LYS A 55 -6.01 25.21 3.20
CA LYS A 55 -5.47 26.39 2.50
C LYS A 55 -5.83 27.71 3.18
N ALA A 56 -7.00 27.78 3.82
CA ALA A 56 -7.45 28.95 4.57
C ALA A 56 -6.83 29.06 5.97
N ASN A 57 -6.14 28.02 6.48
CA ASN A 57 -5.58 28.02 7.82
C ASN A 57 -4.10 28.46 7.80
N PRO A 58 -3.75 29.68 8.28
CA PRO A 58 -2.38 30.17 8.26
C PRO A 58 -1.45 29.42 9.23
N LYS A 59 -1.99 28.63 10.16
CA LYS A 59 -1.20 27.80 11.09
C LYS A 59 -0.91 26.41 10.56
N TYR A 60 -1.54 26.00 9.45
CA TYR A 60 -1.37 24.67 8.92
C TYR A 60 -0.08 24.60 8.11
N ASP A 61 0.87 23.79 8.56
CA ASP A 61 2.05 23.47 7.77
C ASP A 61 1.80 22.23 6.90
N ARG A 62 2.38 22.17 5.71
CA ARG A 62 2.16 21.03 4.81
C ARG A 62 2.96 19.83 5.30
N LEU A 63 2.29 18.69 5.52
CA LEU A 63 2.96 17.41 5.77
C LEU A 63 4.00 17.12 4.66
N PRO A 64 5.20 16.59 5.00
CA PRO A 64 6.30 16.38 4.04
C PRO A 64 6.09 15.12 3.18
N ILE A 65 4.99 15.10 2.44
CA ILE A 65 4.62 14.08 1.45
C ILE A 65 5.35 14.44 0.14
N ASN A 66 6.47 13.74 -0.11
CA ASN A 66 7.45 14.09 -1.13
C ASN A 66 7.55 13.06 -2.27
N SER A 67 6.77 11.97 -2.21
CA SER A 67 6.73 10.95 -3.26
C SER A 67 5.31 10.50 -3.54
N LYS A 68 5.10 9.93 -4.74
CA LYS A 68 3.80 9.40 -5.13
C LYS A 68 3.33 8.27 -4.22
N ALA A 69 4.26 7.40 -3.82
CA ALA A 69 3.96 6.31 -2.89
C ALA A 69 3.50 6.81 -1.51
N GLN A 70 4.09 7.89 -1.00
CA GLN A 70 3.66 8.52 0.25
C GLN A 70 2.28 9.16 0.12
N GLU A 71 2.01 9.83 -1.01
CA GLU A 71 0.70 10.42 -1.30
C GLU A 71 -0.39 9.35 -1.36
N GLU A 72 -0.13 8.25 -2.07
CA GLU A 72 -1.04 7.11 -2.20
C GLU A 72 -1.30 6.44 -0.84
N GLN A 73 -0.25 6.21 -0.05
CA GLN A 73 -0.39 5.62 1.28
C GLN A 73 -1.20 6.53 2.22
N PHE A 74 -0.96 7.84 2.16
CA PHE A 74 -1.72 8.81 2.95
C PHE A 74 -3.19 8.85 2.51
N LEU A 75 -3.46 8.81 1.20
CA LEU A 75 -4.80 8.76 0.64
C LEU A 75 -5.56 7.53 1.13
N VAL A 76 -4.91 6.35 1.14
CA VAL A 76 -5.50 5.11 1.65
C VAL A 76 -5.84 5.24 3.13
N TRP A 77 -4.91 5.68 3.99
CA TRP A 77 -5.21 5.85 5.41
C TRP A 77 -6.37 6.82 5.65
N LEU A 78 -6.42 7.90 4.89
CA LEU A 78 -7.47 8.90 5.02
C LEU A 78 -8.83 8.35 4.57
N HIS A 79 -8.85 7.57 3.49
CA HIS A 79 -10.05 6.91 2.99
C HIS A 79 -10.55 5.85 3.98
N ASP A 80 -9.67 4.97 4.46
CA ASP A 80 -9.99 3.95 5.46
C ASP A 80 -10.58 4.60 6.73
N ALA A 81 -10.00 5.72 7.19
CA ALA A 81 -10.51 6.44 8.36
C ALA A 81 -11.85 7.15 8.09
N PHE A 82 -12.03 7.71 6.89
CA PHE A 82 -13.30 8.32 6.46
C PHE A 82 -14.44 7.29 6.40
N ARG A 83 -14.13 6.07 5.96
CA ARG A 83 -15.06 4.94 5.91
C ARG A 83 -15.29 4.27 7.26
N GLY A 84 -14.49 4.63 8.28
CA GLY A 84 -14.53 4.01 9.60
C GLY A 84 -13.87 2.63 9.68
N GLU A 85 -13.09 2.25 8.68
CA GLU A 85 -12.34 0.99 8.64
C GLU A 85 -11.13 1.02 9.58
N ILE A 86 -10.53 2.19 9.77
CA ILE A 86 -9.57 2.45 10.87
C ILE A 86 -10.09 3.56 11.78
N SER A 87 -9.68 3.52 13.04
CA SER A 87 -10.09 4.55 14.00
C SER A 87 -9.36 5.88 13.74
N LYS A 88 -9.96 7.00 14.20
CA LYS A 88 -9.31 8.32 14.22
C LYS A 88 -7.96 8.28 14.95
N HIS A 89 -7.87 7.49 16.01
CA HIS A 89 -6.63 7.29 16.78
C HIS A 89 -5.56 6.54 15.96
N ASP A 90 -5.95 5.53 15.19
CA ASP A 90 -4.99 4.77 14.37
C ASP A 90 -4.53 5.58 13.15
N LEU A 91 -5.41 6.39 12.54
CA LEU A 91 -5.00 7.37 11.55
C LEU A 91 -3.95 8.34 12.13
N MET A 92 -4.25 8.92 13.30
CA MET A 92 -3.34 9.84 13.98
C MET A 92 -1.99 9.19 14.27
N ARG A 93 -1.99 7.94 14.75
CA ARG A 93 -0.79 7.16 14.99
C ARG A 93 0.02 6.95 13.71
N ASN A 94 -0.62 6.55 12.62
CA ASN A 94 0.04 6.29 11.34
C ASN A 94 0.71 7.56 10.79
N ILE A 95 -0.02 8.70 10.80
CA ILE A 95 0.51 9.98 10.32
C ILE A 95 1.65 10.45 11.22
N ASN A 96 1.47 10.52 12.54
CA ASN A 96 2.50 11.00 13.46
C ASN A 96 3.77 10.13 13.46
N SER A 97 3.64 8.82 13.24
CA SER A 97 4.79 7.93 13.15
C SER A 97 5.57 8.12 11.85
N THR A 98 4.88 8.50 10.77
CA THR A 98 5.47 8.71 9.43
C THR A 98 6.04 10.11 9.28
N TYR A 99 5.36 11.10 9.87
CA TYR A 99 5.65 12.52 9.76
C TYR A 99 5.72 13.15 11.16
N PRO A 100 6.79 12.87 11.93
CA PRO A 100 6.93 13.38 13.30
C PRO A 100 7.04 14.92 13.31
N GLY A 101 6.54 15.56 14.38
CA GLY A 101 6.57 17.02 14.53
C GLY A 101 5.42 17.76 13.84
N HIS A 102 4.42 17.04 13.34
CA HIS A 102 3.22 17.58 12.68
C HIS A 102 1.93 17.19 13.43
N GLU A 103 1.98 17.17 14.75
CA GLU A 103 0.85 16.75 15.59
C GLU A 103 -0.35 17.69 15.43
N TYR A 104 -0.10 19.00 15.20
CA TYR A 104 -1.15 19.98 14.96
C TYR A 104 -1.89 19.68 13.65
N GLU A 105 -1.17 19.50 12.54
CA GLU A 105 -1.72 19.18 11.23
C GLU A 105 -2.49 17.87 11.27
N THR A 106 -1.91 16.87 11.92
CA THR A 106 -2.54 15.56 12.08
C THR A 106 -3.84 15.67 12.87
N SER A 107 -3.83 16.36 14.01
CA SER A 107 -5.03 16.60 14.82
C SER A 107 -6.07 17.40 14.05
N TYR A 108 -5.63 18.36 13.23
CA TYR A 108 -6.49 19.20 12.39
C TYR A 108 -7.21 18.37 11.32
N ILE A 109 -6.52 17.46 10.64
CA ILE A 109 -7.12 16.53 9.67
C ILE A 109 -8.11 15.59 10.39
N VAL A 110 -7.66 14.95 11.47
CA VAL A 110 -8.43 13.93 12.20
C VAL A 110 -9.72 14.51 12.79
N SER A 111 -9.69 15.75 13.28
CA SER A 111 -10.88 16.41 13.84
C SER A 111 -11.97 16.72 12.81
N ARG A 112 -11.66 16.60 11.52
CA ARG A 112 -12.58 16.89 10.38
C ARG A 112 -13.09 15.65 9.69
N LEU A 113 -12.62 14.47 10.10
CA LEU A 113 -13.24 13.22 9.70
C LEU A 113 -14.70 13.20 10.17
N PRO A 114 -15.62 12.62 9.38
CA PRO A 114 -17.03 12.47 9.75
C PRO A 114 -17.22 11.68 11.06
#